data_AF-K1U210-F1
#
_entry.id   AF-K1U210-F1
#
_cell.length_a   1.000
_cell.length_b   1.000
_cell.length_c   1.000
_cell.angle_alpha   90.00
_cell.angle_beta   90.00
_cell.angle_gamma   90.00
#
_symmetry.space_group_name_H-M   'P 1'
#
loop_
_entity.id
_entity.type
_entity.pdbx_description
1 polymer ?
#
loop_
_entity_poly.entity_id
_entity_poly.type
_entity_poly.pdbx_seq_one_letter_code
_entity_poly.pdbx_strand_id
1 'polypeptide(L)'
;MLEHYREFKAYSANAVYNAETSPHAIDILEALWIKDDDRRELVIDSIKRSAVRTMVIVSHIDTMLDVYNSLVEKSNDELEKRRCRVITARYISDEQLTIEEIAREESIEPRTVYLD
;
A
#
# COMPACT_ATOMS: atom_id res chain seq x y z
N MET A 1 1.93 -0.91 8.25
CA MET A 1 1.79 -0.23 6.94
C MET A 1 0.87 -1.01 6.00
N LEU A 2 1.14 -2.29 5.72
CA LEU A 2 0.28 -3.09 4.83
C LEU A 2 -1.11 -3.43 5.40
N GLU A 3 -1.26 -3.45 6.73
CA GLU A 3 -2.56 -3.66 7.41
C GLU A 3 -3.67 -2.71 6.92
N HIS A 4 -3.33 -1.45 6.65
CA HIS A 4 -4.26 -0.41 6.17
C HIS A 4 -4.13 -0.16 4.67
N TYR A 5 -3.40 -1.00 3.92
CA TYR A 5 -3.13 -0.79 2.49
C TYR A 5 -4.42 -0.58 1.68
N ARG A 6 -5.44 -1.41 1.90
CA ARG A 6 -6.71 -1.34 1.16
C ARG A 6 -7.48 -0.05 1.46
N GLU A 7 -7.48 0.38 2.73
CA GLU A 7 -8.11 1.64 3.15
C GLU A 7 -7.42 2.83 2.47
N PHE A 8 -6.08 2.83 2.46
CA PHE A 8 -5.30 3.86 1.78
C PHE A 8 -5.48 3.83 0.26
N LYS A 9 -5.58 2.63 -0.34
CA LYS A 9 -5.85 2.46 -1.76
C LYS A 9 -7.22 3.01 -2.13
N ALA A 10 -8.26 2.65 -1.39
CA ALA A 10 -9.62 3.18 -1.57
C ALA A 10 -9.66 4.70 -1.37
N TYR A 11 -9.00 5.22 -0.33
CA TYR A 11 -8.89 6.66 -0.08
C TYR A 11 -8.20 7.39 -1.24
N SER A 12 -7.09 6.86 -1.75
CA SER A 12 -6.34 7.44 -2.87
C SER A 12 -7.16 7.48 -4.16
N ALA A 13 -7.90 6.41 -4.48
CA ALA A 13 -8.76 6.34 -5.67
C ALA A 13 -9.88 7.39 -5.64
N ASN A 14 -10.50 7.59 -4.47
CA ASN A 14 -11.54 8.62 -4.28
C ASN A 14 -10.98 10.05 -4.35
N ALA A 15 -9.72 10.26 -4.00
CA ALA A 15 -9.07 11.57 -4.05
C ALA A 15 -8.71 12.02 -5.47
N VAL A 16 -8.34 11.08 -6.35
CA VAL A 16 -7.93 11.35 -7.75
C VAL A 16 -9.06 11.97 -8.58
N TYR A 17 -10.33 11.68 -8.26
CA TYR A 17 -11.49 12.27 -8.96
C TYR A 17 -11.54 13.81 -8.88
N ASN A 18 -10.78 14.44 -7.97
CA ASN A 18 -10.82 15.90 -7.74
C ASN A 18 -9.54 16.66 -8.13
N ALA A 19 -8.52 16.00 -8.68
CA ALA A 19 -7.20 16.60 -8.89
C ALA A 19 -6.64 16.27 -10.28
N GLU A 20 -7.20 16.89 -11.32
CA GLU A 20 -6.52 16.93 -12.62
C GLU A 20 -5.40 17.97 -12.59
N THR A 21 -4.27 17.60 -13.21
CA THR A 21 -3.04 18.36 -13.55
C THR A 21 -1.80 18.35 -12.61
N SER A 22 -0.67 18.04 -13.26
CA SER A 22 0.73 18.53 -13.06
C SER A 22 1.82 17.57 -12.50
N PRO A 23 3.12 17.80 -12.83
CA PRO A 23 4.09 16.78 -13.25
C PRO A 23 5.19 16.50 -12.19
N HIS A 24 5.98 15.46 -12.47
CA HIS A 24 7.10 14.89 -11.69
C HIS A 24 6.87 14.65 -10.17
N ALA A 25 6.89 13.38 -9.77
CA ALA A 25 6.59 12.91 -8.42
C ALA A 25 7.42 13.57 -7.30
N ILE A 26 8.62 14.07 -7.61
CA ILE A 26 9.53 14.69 -6.64
C ILE A 26 9.08 16.11 -6.26
N ASP A 27 8.60 16.89 -7.23
CA ASP A 27 8.12 18.26 -7.01
C ASP A 27 6.82 18.24 -6.20
N ILE A 28 5.99 17.22 -6.45
CA ILE A 28 4.81 16.92 -5.65
C ILE A 28 5.24 16.63 -4.21
N LEU A 29 6.15 15.68 -3.97
CA LEU A 29 6.57 15.31 -2.61
C LEU A 29 7.12 16.50 -1.80
N GLU A 30 7.89 17.38 -2.43
CA GLU A 30 8.45 18.57 -1.78
C GLU A 30 7.35 19.59 -1.42
N ALA A 31 6.40 19.85 -2.33
CA ALA A 31 5.24 20.69 -2.06
C ALA A 31 4.35 20.14 -0.93
N LEU A 32 4.29 18.81 -0.76
CA LEU A 32 3.51 18.15 0.29
C LEU A 32 4.11 18.26 1.69
N TRP A 33 5.39 18.65 1.83
CA TRP A 33 6.10 18.71 3.12
C TRP A 33 6.26 20.11 3.69
N ILE A 34 5.88 21.16 2.96
CA ILE A 34 5.87 22.54 3.44
C ILE A 34 4.82 22.67 4.55
N LYS A 35 5.22 23.18 5.72
CA LYS A 35 4.33 23.42 6.88
C LYS A 35 3.46 24.66 6.65
N ASP A 36 2.21 24.51 7.06
CA ASP A 36 1.10 25.39 6.79
C ASP A 36 1.01 26.57 7.80
N ASP A 37 0.92 27.81 7.31
CA ASP A 37 0.54 29.03 8.04
C ASP A 37 -0.76 29.61 7.40
N ASP A 38 -1.82 29.85 8.18
CA ASP A 38 -3.21 30.36 7.89
C ASP A 38 -4.54 29.52 7.79
N ARG A 39 -5.36 29.57 8.84
CA ARG A 39 -6.28 28.50 9.32
C ARG A 39 -7.50 28.02 8.49
N ARG A 40 -7.83 28.48 7.28
CA ARG A 40 -9.04 28.00 6.54
C ARG A 40 -8.80 27.51 5.12
N GLU A 41 -8.08 28.27 4.29
CA GLU A 41 -7.57 27.74 3.01
C GLU A 41 -6.59 26.59 3.26
N LEU A 42 -5.84 26.64 4.37
CA LEU A 42 -4.98 25.55 4.83
C LEU A 42 -5.69 24.21 5.05
N VAL A 43 -6.93 24.17 5.52
CA VAL A 43 -7.57 22.88 5.83
C VAL A 43 -7.88 22.12 4.55
N ILE A 44 -8.35 22.83 3.52
CA ILE A 44 -8.61 22.23 2.21
C ILE A 44 -7.29 21.85 1.54
N ASP A 45 -6.27 22.71 1.63
CA ASP A 45 -4.96 22.43 1.04
C ASP A 45 -4.25 21.26 1.74
N SER A 46 -4.24 21.22 3.07
CA SER A 46 -3.67 20.11 3.85
C SER A 46 -4.38 18.77 3.62
N ILE A 47 -5.71 18.75 3.46
CA ILE A 47 -6.46 17.54 3.09
C ILE A 47 -6.06 17.05 1.70
N LYS A 48 -6.01 17.96 0.70
CA LYS A 48 -5.55 17.64 -0.65
C LYS A 48 -4.11 17.11 -0.63
N ARG A 49 -3.22 17.79 0.09
CA ARG A 49 -1.82 17.36 0.24
C ARG A 49 -1.73 15.99 0.92
N SER A 50 -2.49 15.75 1.98
CA SER A 50 -2.53 14.43 2.63
C SER A 50 -3.01 13.35 1.66
N ALA A 51 -4.00 13.64 0.81
CA ALA A 51 -4.50 12.71 -0.19
C ALA A 51 -3.48 12.40 -1.29
N VAL A 52 -2.80 13.42 -1.82
CA VAL A 52 -1.72 13.22 -2.80
C VAL A 52 -0.54 12.46 -2.17
N ARG A 53 -0.20 12.73 -0.91
CA ARG A 53 0.84 11.97 -0.19
C ARG A 53 0.48 10.50 -0.08
N THR A 54 -0.75 10.19 0.34
CA THR A 54 -1.23 8.81 0.44
C THR A 54 -1.21 8.14 -0.92
N MET A 55 -1.61 8.84 -1.99
CA MET A 55 -1.54 8.31 -3.36
C MET A 55 -0.11 7.96 -3.78
N VAL A 56 0.87 8.84 -3.54
CA VAL A 56 2.28 8.54 -3.85
C VAL A 56 2.77 7.33 -3.06
N ILE A 57 2.42 7.22 -1.78
CA ILE A 57 2.78 6.07 -0.94
C ILE A 57 2.15 4.78 -1.47
N VAL A 58 0.86 4.77 -1.79
CA VAL A 58 0.15 3.59 -2.33
C VAL A 58 0.75 3.19 -3.69
N SER A 59 0.99 4.15 -4.57
CA SER A 59 1.61 3.90 -5.88
C SER A 59 3.01 3.28 -5.74
N HIS A 60 3.79 3.75 -4.76
CA HIS A 60 5.09 3.17 -4.47
C HIS A 60 4.96 1.73 -3.91
N ILE A 61 4.01 1.47 -3.02
CA ILE A 61 3.73 0.12 -2.49
C ILE A 61 3.34 -0.83 -3.64
N ASP A 62 2.46 -0.41 -4.55
CA ASP A 62 2.06 -1.21 -5.72
C ASP A 62 3.27 -1.57 -6.58
N THR A 63 4.12 -0.60 -6.89
CA THR A 63 5.35 -0.82 -7.65
C THR A 63 6.28 -1.81 -6.96
N MET A 64 6.45 -1.70 -5.64
CA MET A 64 7.31 -2.59 -4.86
C MET A 64 6.74 -4.01 -4.74
N LEU A 65 5.41 -4.17 -4.67
CA LEU A 65 4.76 -5.47 -4.71
C LEU A 65 4.98 -6.16 -6.06
N ASP A 66 4.87 -5.43 -7.17
CA ASP A 66 5.14 -5.97 -8.51
C ASP A 66 6.60 -6.44 -8.66
N VAL A 67 7.55 -5.64 -8.16
CA VAL A 67 8.97 -6.01 -8.13
C VAL A 67 9.18 -7.26 -7.28
N TYR A 68 8.61 -7.29 -6.08
CA TYR A 68 8.73 -8.42 -5.17
C TYR A 68 8.16 -9.71 -5.77
N ASN A 69 6.95 -9.65 -6.33
CA ASN A 69 6.32 -10.78 -7.02
C ASN A 69 7.19 -11.29 -8.18
N SER A 70 7.73 -10.38 -8.99
CA SER A 70 8.62 -10.72 -10.12
C SER A 70 9.93 -11.37 -9.70
N LEU A 71 10.45 -11.02 -8.52
CA LEU A 71 11.65 -11.64 -7.95
C LEU A 71 11.35 -13.06 -7.44
N VAL A 72 10.25 -13.20 -6.70
CA VAL A 72 9.82 -14.47 -6.12
C VAL A 72 9.41 -15.49 -7.18
N GLU A 73 8.78 -15.07 -8.28
CA GLU A 73 8.43 -15.95 -9.40
C GLU A 73 9.67 -16.63 -10.02
N LYS A 74 10.81 -15.95 -10.01
CA LYS A 74 12.09 -16.46 -10.51
C LYS A 74 12.89 -17.21 -9.45
N SER A 75 12.48 -17.14 -8.18
CA SER A 75 13.15 -17.80 -7.06
C SER A 75 12.81 -19.28 -7.02
N ASN A 76 13.77 -20.11 -6.60
CA ASN A 76 13.51 -21.51 -6.26
C ASN A 76 13.27 -21.70 -4.75
N ASP A 77 13.25 -20.60 -3.99
CA ASP A 77 12.99 -20.64 -2.56
C ASP A 77 11.48 -20.70 -2.28
N GLU A 78 11.00 -21.87 -1.88
CA GLU A 78 9.59 -22.09 -1.52
C GLU A 78 9.17 -21.29 -0.28
N LEU A 79 10.12 -20.92 0.60
CA LEU A 79 9.82 -20.05 1.74
C LEU A 79 9.46 -18.64 1.26
N GLU A 80 10.23 -18.09 0.31
CA GLU A 80 9.95 -16.76 -0.27
C GLU A 80 8.63 -16.76 -1.02
N LYS A 81 8.32 -17.83 -1.77
CA LYS A 81 7.04 -17.99 -2.45
C LYS A 81 5.88 -18.03 -1.47
N ARG A 82 6.01 -18.77 -0.37
CA ARG A 82 4.98 -18.82 0.68
C ARG A 82 4.75 -17.45 1.31
N ARG A 83 5.81 -16.74 1.68
CA ARG A 83 5.72 -15.38 2.24
C ARG A 83 4.99 -14.41 1.31
N CYS A 84 5.31 -14.47 0.02
CA CYS A 84 4.62 -13.69 -1.00
C CYS A 84 3.12 -14.00 -1.05
N ARG A 85 2.72 -15.28 -1.00
CA ARG A 85 1.30 -15.69 -0.94
C ARG A 85 0.63 -15.23 0.35
N VAL A 86 1.27 -15.39 1.51
CA VAL A 86 0.76 -14.95 2.82
C VAL A 86 0.50 -13.44 2.84
N ILE A 87 1.49 -12.63 2.42
CA ILE A 87 1.36 -11.16 2.35
C ILE A 87 0.20 -10.78 1.43
N THR A 88 0.11 -11.44 0.27
CA THR A 88 -0.93 -11.16 -0.73
C THR A 88 -2.31 -11.47 -0.16
N ALA A 89 -2.53 -12.68 0.36
CA ALA A 89 -3.81 -13.12 0.90
C ALA A 89 -4.26 -12.31 2.12
N ARG A 90 -3.31 -11.89 2.97
CA ARG A 90 -3.62 -11.19 4.22
C ARG A 90 -3.94 -9.71 4.02
N TYR A 91 -3.24 -9.06 3.09
CA TYR A 91 -3.23 -7.60 2.99
C TYR A 91 -3.65 -7.06 1.62
N ILE A 92 -3.37 -7.77 0.53
CA ILE A 92 -3.40 -7.19 -0.83
C ILE A 92 -4.60 -7.62 -1.67
N SER A 93 -5.00 -8.90 -1.64
CA SER A 93 -6.14 -9.46 -2.38
C SER A 93 -7.45 -8.72 -2.08
N ASP A 94 -8.53 -8.91 -2.84
CA ASP A 94 -9.82 -8.28 -2.47
C ASP A 94 -10.48 -9.02 -1.28
N GLU A 95 -10.31 -10.33 -1.20
CA GLU A 95 -10.72 -11.15 -0.07
C GLU A 95 -9.66 -11.06 1.04
N GLN A 96 -10.06 -10.86 2.30
CA GLN A 96 -9.14 -10.83 3.44
C GLN A 96 -9.23 -12.15 4.18
N LEU A 97 -8.29 -13.05 3.89
CA LEU A 97 -8.22 -14.30 4.64
C LEU A 97 -7.74 -14.04 6.06
N THR A 98 -8.36 -14.75 7.00
CA THR A 98 -7.92 -14.82 8.39
C THR A 98 -6.60 -15.60 8.50
N ILE A 99 -5.95 -15.46 9.65
CA ILE A 99 -4.69 -16.14 9.91
C ILE A 99 -4.87 -17.66 9.89
N GLU A 100 -6.01 -18.13 10.39
CA GLU A 100 -6.39 -19.54 10.44
C GLU A 100 -6.68 -20.10 9.05
N GLU A 101 -7.27 -19.30 8.14
CA GLU A 101 -7.51 -19.69 6.75
C GLU A 101 -6.19 -19.79 5.98
N ILE A 102 -5.33 -18.77 6.08
CA ILE A 102 -4.01 -18.77 5.43
C ILE A 102 -3.16 -19.94 5.94
N ALA A 103 -3.15 -20.19 7.26
CA ALA A 103 -2.44 -21.31 7.85
C ALA A 103 -2.91 -22.66 7.28
N ARG A 104 -4.23 -22.80 7.08
CA ARG A 104 -4.83 -24.01 6.51
C ARG A 104 -4.45 -24.18 5.04
N GLU A 105 -4.51 -23.12 4.24
CA GLU A 105 -4.16 -23.16 2.81
C GLU A 105 -2.69 -23.50 2.60
N GLU A 106 -1.80 -22.90 3.37
CA GLU A 106 -0.35 -23.10 3.27
C GLU A 106 0.16 -24.32 4.08
N SER A 107 -0.73 -25.02 4.78
CA SER A 107 -0.39 -26.17 5.63
C SER A 107 0.70 -25.87 6.67
N ILE A 108 0.60 -24.71 7.32
CA ILE A 108 1.52 -24.23 8.37
C ILE A 108 0.78 -23.95 9.68
N GLU A 109 1.54 -23.76 10.75
CA GLU A 109 0.94 -23.32 12.02
C GLU A 109 0.60 -21.81 11.96
N PRO A 110 -0.48 -21.35 12.63
CA PRO A 110 -0.86 -19.94 12.67
C PRO A 110 0.27 -18.99 13.09
N ARG A 111 1.16 -19.42 14.01
CA ARG A 111 2.34 -18.63 14.40
C ARG A 111 3.30 -18.36 13.24
N THR A 112 3.37 -19.27 12.27
CA THR A 112 4.22 -19.13 11.09
C THR A 112 3.67 -18.08 10.14
N VAL A 113 2.33 -17.93 10.06
CA VAL A 113 1.69 -16.85 9.28
C VAL A 113 2.05 -15.47 9.80
N TYR A 114 2.32 -15.29 11.10
CA TYR A 114 2.80 -14.01 11.63
C TYR A 114 4.28 -13.73 11.31
N LEU A 115 5.06 -14.78 11.05
CA LEU A 115 6.48 -14.69 10.71
C LEU A 115 6.71 -14.53 9.20
N ASP A 116 5.70 -14.89 8.41
CA ASP A 116 5.68 -14.78 6.96
C ASP A 116 4.96 -13.51 6.50
#